data_AF-A0A3N5XSQ3-F1
#
_entry.id   AF-A0A3N5XSQ3-F1
#
_cell.length_a   1.000
_cell.length_b   1.000
_cell.length_c   1.000
_cell.angle_alpha   90.00
_cell.angle_beta   90.00
_cell.angle_gamma   90.00
#
_symmetry.space_group_name_H-M   'P 1'
#
loop_
_entity.id
_entity.type
_entity.pdbx_description
1 polymer ?
#
loop_
_entity_poly.entity_id
_entity_poly.type
_entity_poly.pdbx_seq_one_letter_code
_entity_poly.pdbx_strand_id
1 'polypeptide(L)'
;MSKQIDDMLMLSRIIRSEMQIEKVDLSAIALNFASELKQGQPQRKVEFVIQEGIIVEGDRNLLEEVILNLMRNAWKFSSKHDTALIEVGSVDILGENVYFVKDDGAGFDMKYAEKLFMPFRRMHSEAEFPGNGIGLATVQRIIRRHGGRIWAESAVEKGTAIYFTVGLAMCEGK
;
A
#
# COMPACT_ATOMS: atom_id res chain seq x y z
N MET A 1 7.66 -24.43 -1.69
CA MET A 1 7.33 -24.53 -0.24
C MET A 1 8.22 -23.64 0.65
N SER A 2 9.30 -22.99 0.19
CA SER A 2 10.08 -22.06 1.06
C SER A 2 9.37 -20.71 1.28
N LYS A 3 8.68 -20.19 0.26
CA LYS A 3 8.16 -18.82 0.24
C LYS A 3 7.21 -18.48 1.40
N GLN A 4 6.36 -19.41 1.84
CA GLN A 4 5.45 -19.20 2.98
C GLN A 4 6.16 -19.12 4.33
N ILE A 5 7.27 -19.85 4.48
CA ILE A 5 8.12 -19.78 5.67
C ILE A 5 8.85 -18.44 5.67
N ASP A 6 9.40 -18.02 4.53
CA ASP A 6 10.06 -16.73 4.36
C ASP A 6 9.11 -15.56 4.66
N ASP A 7 7.88 -15.65 4.17
CA ASP A 7 6.76 -14.73 4.43
C ASP A 7 6.45 -14.61 5.94
N MET A 8 6.35 -15.74 6.66
CA MET A 8 6.16 -15.72 8.12
C MET A 8 7.37 -15.15 8.87
N LEU A 9 8.59 -15.46 8.42
CA LEU A 9 9.81 -14.94 9.01
C LEU A 9 9.93 -13.43 8.81
N MET A 10 9.53 -12.90 7.65
CA MET A 10 9.46 -11.46 7.39
C MET A 10 8.51 -10.77 8.39
N LEU A 11 7.30 -11.32 8.54
CA LEU A 11 6.30 -10.81 9.48
C LEU A 11 6.76 -10.84 10.95
N SER A 12 7.60 -11.82 11.31
CA SER A 12 8.21 -11.93 12.64
C SER A 12 9.33 -10.91 12.85
N ARG A 13 10.19 -10.70 11.84
CA ARG A 13 11.29 -9.72 11.87
C ARG A 13 10.78 -8.28 12.01
N ILE A 14 9.70 -7.93 11.32
CA ILE A 14 9.07 -6.60 11.41
C ILE A 14 8.62 -6.27 12.84
N ILE A 15 8.29 -7.26 13.67
CA ILE A 15 7.87 -6.99 15.06
C ILE A 15 9.08 -6.74 15.97
N ARG A 16 10.24 -7.34 15.65
CA ARG A 16 11.38 -7.42 16.57
C ARG A 16 12.49 -6.42 16.30
N SER A 17 12.54 -5.79 15.13
CA SER A 17 13.56 -4.76 14.89
C SER A 17 13.34 -3.54 15.79
N GLU A 18 14.38 -2.75 16.02
CA GLU A 18 14.20 -1.38 16.49
C GLU A 18 13.74 -0.50 15.32
N MET A 19 12.97 0.56 15.59
CA MET A 19 12.61 1.54 14.55
C MET A 19 13.57 2.72 14.63
N GLN A 20 14.05 3.16 13.48
CA GLN A 20 14.78 4.43 13.38
C GLN A 20 13.85 5.47 12.77
N ILE A 21 13.36 6.39 13.60
CA ILE A 21 12.42 7.42 13.14
C ILE A 21 13.21 8.56 12.50
N GLU A 22 12.92 8.80 11.23
CA GLU A 22 13.46 9.91 10.46
C GLU A 22 12.39 10.53 9.56
N LYS A 23 12.73 11.64 8.90
CA LYS A 23 11.87 12.22 7.86
C LYS A 23 12.00 11.41 6.58
N VAL A 24 10.88 10.90 6.10
CA VAL A 24 10.78 10.03 4.92
C VAL A 24 9.94 10.72 3.86
N ASP A 25 10.50 10.84 2.65
CA ASP A 25 9.80 11.35 1.48
C ASP A 25 9.10 10.19 0.74
N LEU A 26 7.80 10.03 0.98
CA LEU A 26 7.00 8.99 0.32
C LEU A 26 6.82 9.27 -1.17
N SER A 27 6.81 10.53 -1.58
CA SER A 27 6.72 10.92 -2.99
C SER A 27 7.96 10.44 -3.75
N ALA A 28 9.16 10.65 -3.19
CA ALA A 28 10.40 10.20 -3.81
C ALA A 28 10.46 8.67 -3.96
N ILE A 29 10.03 7.93 -2.92
CA ILE A 29 9.95 6.46 -2.98
C ILE A 29 8.97 6.03 -4.09
N ALA A 30 7.77 6.64 -4.12
CA ALA A 30 6.77 6.31 -5.12
C ALA A 30 7.23 6.62 -6.55
N LEU A 31 7.90 7.76 -6.76
CA LEU A 31 8.42 8.17 -8.07
C LEU A 31 9.50 7.21 -8.59
N ASN A 32 10.42 6.82 -7.72
CA ASN A 32 11.46 5.85 -8.06
C ASN A 32 10.85 4.51 -8.47
N PHE A 33 9.90 4.00 -7.68
CA PHE A 33 9.28 2.72 -7.98
C PHE A 33 8.34 2.76 -9.19
N ALA A 34 7.62 3.86 -9.41
CA ALA A 34 6.85 4.06 -10.64
C ALA A 34 7.75 3.96 -11.89
N SER A 35 8.96 4.53 -11.81
CA SER A 35 9.94 4.47 -12.89
C SER A 35 10.41 3.03 -13.14
N GLU A 36 10.71 2.27 -12.08
CA GLU A 36 11.07 0.84 -12.18
C GLU A 36 9.96 -0.01 -12.81
N LEU A 37 8.70 0.20 -12.39
CA LEU A 37 7.54 -0.51 -12.93
C LEU A 37 7.36 -0.24 -14.44
N LYS A 38 7.48 1.03 -14.86
CA LYS A 38 7.42 1.41 -16.27
C LYS A 38 8.55 0.78 -17.09
N GLN A 39 9.77 0.77 -16.56
CA GLN A 39 10.93 0.16 -17.23
C GLN A 39 10.79 -1.36 -17.35
N GLY A 40 10.21 -2.03 -16.35
CA GLY A 40 9.99 -3.47 -16.37
C GLY A 40 8.92 -3.93 -17.36
N GLN A 41 7.94 -3.08 -17.69
CA GLN A 41 6.87 -3.38 -18.64
C GLN A 41 6.51 -2.15 -19.49
N PRO A 42 7.40 -1.74 -20.42
CA PRO A 42 7.26 -0.47 -21.16
C PRO A 42 6.03 -0.43 -22.08
N GLN A 43 5.46 -1.59 -22.42
CA GLN A 43 4.26 -1.70 -23.25
C GLN A 43 2.97 -1.36 -22.50
N ARG A 44 3.01 -1.33 -21.16
CA ARG A 44 1.83 -1.13 -20.34
C ARG A 44 1.52 0.37 -20.23
N LYS A 45 0.28 0.76 -20.56
CA LYS A 45 -0.18 2.16 -20.49
C LYS A 45 -0.70 2.47 -19.10
N VAL A 46 0.17 3.01 -18.25
CA VAL A 46 -0.21 3.41 -16.88
C VAL A 46 0.21 4.85 -16.63
N GLU A 47 -0.76 5.67 -16.26
CA GLU A 47 -0.54 7.01 -15.75
C GLU A 47 -0.30 6.93 -14.24
N PHE A 48 0.74 7.64 -13.78
CA PHE A 48 1.01 7.79 -12.35
C PHE A 48 0.84 9.25 -11.98
N VAL A 49 -0.04 9.51 -11.02
CA VAL A 49 -0.24 10.84 -10.43
C VAL A 49 0.27 10.77 -9.00
N ILE A 50 1.47 11.29 -8.77
CA ILE A 50 2.12 11.26 -7.45
C ILE A 50 2.21 12.69 -6.97
N GLN A 51 1.53 12.99 -5.86
CA GLN A 51 1.64 14.28 -5.21
C GLN A 51 3.08 14.49 -4.70
N GLU A 52 3.61 15.68 -4.90
CA GLU A 52 4.95 16.06 -4.46
C GLU A 52 4.99 16.38 -2.96
N GLY A 53 6.13 16.12 -2.31
CA GLY A 53 6.40 16.57 -0.94
C GLY A 53 5.60 15.88 0.15
N ILE A 54 5.19 14.61 -0.03
CA ILE A 54 4.59 13.81 1.04
C ILE A 54 5.69 13.37 2.01
N ILE A 55 5.99 14.22 2.99
CA ILE A 55 6.97 13.97 4.05
C ILE A 55 6.29 13.44 5.30
N VAL A 56 6.78 12.32 5.83
CA VAL A 56 6.28 11.69 7.07
C VAL A 56 7.42 11.40 8.05
N GLU A 57 7.11 11.26 9.33
CA GLU A 57 8.08 10.78 10.33
C GLU A 57 7.87 9.28 10.58
N GLY A 58 8.90 8.47 10.33
CA GLY A 58 8.83 7.03 10.53
C GLY A 58 10.11 6.31 10.16
N ASP A 59 10.07 4.98 10.22
CA ASP A 59 11.18 4.14 9.77
C ASP A 59 11.15 4.02 8.25
N ARG A 60 12.20 4.54 7.60
CA ARG A 60 12.31 4.60 6.14
C ARG A 60 12.17 3.25 5.48
N ASN A 61 12.86 2.22 5.97
CA ASN A 61 12.83 0.90 5.33
C ASN A 61 11.42 0.30 5.41
N LEU A 62 10.73 0.50 6.53
CA LEU A 62 9.38 0.00 6.70
C LEU A 62 8.36 0.79 5.87
N LEU A 63 8.47 2.11 5.82
CA LEU A 63 7.57 2.95 5.02
C LEU A 63 7.80 2.76 3.51
N GLU A 64 9.04 2.49 3.09
CA GLU A 64 9.33 2.06 1.74
C GLU A 64 8.60 0.75 1.41
N GLU A 65 8.69 -0.27 2.27
CA GLU A 65 7.93 -1.51 2.11
C GLU A 65 6.41 -1.28 2.01
N VAL A 66 5.86 -0.29 2.74
CA VAL A 66 4.45 0.11 2.60
C VAL A 66 4.16 0.58 1.18
N ILE A 67 4.88 1.60 0.70
CA ILE A 67 4.66 2.19 -0.62
C ILE A 67 4.85 1.15 -1.73
N LEU A 68 5.95 0.38 -1.68
CA LEU A 68 6.24 -0.65 -2.67
C LEU A 68 5.14 -1.72 -2.72
N ASN A 69 4.63 -2.18 -1.57
CA ASN A 69 3.55 -3.18 -1.54
C ASN A 69 2.24 -2.63 -2.10
N LEU A 70 1.86 -1.41 -1.72
CA LEU A 70 0.63 -0.78 -2.19
C LEU A 70 0.68 -0.49 -3.69
N MET A 71 1.76 0.10 -4.19
CA MET A 71 1.94 0.38 -5.62
C MET A 71 2.05 -0.89 -6.44
N ARG A 72 2.69 -1.95 -5.93
CA ARG A 72 2.73 -3.26 -6.62
C ARG A 72 1.34 -3.89 -6.70
N ASN A 73 0.49 -3.72 -5.68
CA ASN A 73 -0.90 -4.16 -5.73
C ASN A 73 -1.70 -3.36 -6.74
N ALA A 74 -1.63 -2.02 -6.70
CA ALA A 74 -2.25 -1.14 -7.68
C ALA A 74 -1.84 -1.51 -9.12
N TRP A 75 -0.54 -1.68 -9.35
CA TRP A 75 0.03 -2.11 -10.64
C TRP A 75 -0.53 -3.46 -11.08
N LYS A 76 -0.54 -4.45 -10.20
CA LYS A 76 -1.02 -5.81 -10.49
C LYS A 76 -2.52 -5.83 -10.79
N PHE A 77 -3.36 -5.22 -9.96
CA PHE A 77 -4.81 -5.34 -10.05
C PHE A 77 -5.44 -4.49 -11.17
N SER A 78 -4.70 -3.51 -11.69
CA SER A 78 -5.07 -2.76 -12.90
C SER A 78 -4.47 -3.35 -14.19
N SER A 79 -3.81 -4.51 -14.13
CA SER A 79 -3.10 -5.09 -15.30
C SER A 79 -4.01 -5.63 -16.40
N LYS A 80 -5.29 -5.82 -16.11
CA LYS A 80 -6.29 -6.29 -17.08
C LYS A 80 -6.98 -5.17 -17.85
N HIS A 81 -6.75 -3.91 -17.47
CA HIS A 81 -7.29 -2.77 -18.18
C HIS A 81 -6.28 -2.27 -19.22
N ASP A 82 -6.76 -1.81 -20.37
CA ASP A 82 -5.91 -1.31 -21.48
C ASP A 82 -5.10 -0.08 -21.08
N THR A 83 -5.68 0.73 -20.20
CA THR A 83 -5.07 1.88 -19.54
C THR A 83 -5.38 1.82 -18.05
N ALA A 84 -4.47 2.31 -17.22
CA ALA A 84 -4.69 2.41 -15.79
C ALA A 84 -4.19 3.74 -15.23
N LEU A 85 -4.82 4.19 -14.15
CA LEU A 85 -4.42 5.32 -13.35
C LEU A 85 -4.03 4.84 -11.95
N ILE A 86 -2.81 5.18 -11.52
CA ILE A 86 -2.34 4.93 -10.15
C ILE A 86 -2.01 6.26 -9.49
N GLU A 87 -2.69 6.57 -8.41
CA GLU A 87 -2.54 7.82 -7.66
C GLU A 87 -1.85 7.55 -6.32
N VAL A 88 -0.88 8.39 -5.94
CA VAL A 88 -0.29 8.42 -4.60
C VAL A 88 -0.42 9.85 -4.08
N GLY A 89 -1.08 10.00 -2.94
CA GLY A 89 -1.43 11.32 -2.44
C GLY A 89 -1.62 11.37 -0.93
N SER A 90 -1.89 12.57 -0.45
CA SER A 90 -2.37 12.81 0.90
C SER A 90 -3.61 13.71 0.89
N VAL A 91 -4.41 13.60 1.94
CA VAL A 91 -5.57 14.43 2.20
C VAL A 91 -5.65 14.72 3.69
N ASP A 92 -5.98 15.95 4.05
CA ASP A 92 -6.32 16.29 5.44
C ASP A 92 -7.77 15.87 5.69
N ILE A 93 -7.98 15.01 6.68
CA ILE A 93 -9.30 14.62 7.15
C ILE A 93 -9.41 15.01 8.61
N LEU A 94 -10.12 16.10 8.88
CA LEU A 94 -10.39 16.60 10.23
C LEU A 94 -9.10 16.89 11.02
N GLY A 95 -8.07 17.45 10.36
CA GLY A 95 -6.78 17.77 10.99
C GLY A 95 -5.82 16.58 11.10
N GLU A 96 -6.16 15.43 10.51
CA GLU A 96 -5.28 14.28 10.41
C GLU A 96 -4.80 14.07 8.97
N ASN A 97 -3.49 13.97 8.80
CA ASN A 97 -2.89 13.62 7.52
C ASN A 97 -3.16 12.15 7.18
N VAL A 98 -3.95 11.93 6.14
CA VAL A 98 -4.24 10.62 5.57
C VAL A 98 -3.53 10.48 4.24
N TYR A 99 -2.73 9.43 4.12
CA TYR A 99 -2.01 9.08 2.89
C TYR A 99 -2.78 7.99 2.15
N PHE A 100 -2.67 7.96 0.83
CA PHE A 100 -3.34 6.93 0.04
C PHE A 100 -2.53 6.48 -1.17
N VAL A 101 -2.80 5.23 -1.57
CA VAL A 101 -2.49 4.71 -2.90
C VAL A 101 -3.79 4.22 -3.51
N LYS A 102 -4.12 4.71 -4.69
CA LYS A 102 -5.38 4.41 -5.38
C LYS A 102 -5.11 3.92 -6.80
N ASP A 103 -5.88 2.93 -7.23
CA ASP A 103 -5.93 2.45 -8.60
C ASP A 103 -7.36 2.45 -9.14
N ASP A 104 -7.51 2.35 -10.45
CA ASP A 104 -8.77 2.19 -11.18
C ASP A 104 -9.00 0.75 -11.67
N GLY A 105 -8.29 -0.24 -11.12
CA GLY A 105 -8.27 -1.63 -11.57
C GLY A 105 -9.50 -2.46 -11.19
N ALA A 106 -9.30 -3.76 -11.02
CA ALA A 106 -10.38 -4.73 -10.82
C ALA A 106 -11.25 -4.46 -9.58
N GLY A 107 -10.68 -3.89 -8.51
CA GLY A 107 -11.39 -3.66 -7.24
C GLY A 107 -12.01 -4.93 -6.63
N PHE A 108 -12.71 -4.79 -5.50
CA PHE A 108 -13.39 -5.91 -4.85
C PHE A 108 -14.61 -5.44 -4.05
N ASP A 109 -15.45 -6.39 -3.65
CA ASP A 109 -16.65 -6.13 -2.84
C ASP A 109 -16.26 -5.85 -1.37
N MET A 110 -16.66 -4.67 -0.88
CA MET A 110 -16.38 -4.21 0.48
C MET A 110 -16.92 -5.12 1.58
N LYS A 111 -17.85 -6.04 1.30
CA LYS A 111 -18.25 -7.09 2.26
C LYS A 111 -17.09 -8.00 2.68
N TYR A 112 -15.98 -7.98 1.96
CA TYR A 112 -14.76 -8.72 2.27
C TYR A 112 -13.64 -7.87 2.86
N ALA A 113 -13.87 -6.57 3.10
CA ALA A 113 -12.84 -5.64 3.57
C ALA A 113 -12.18 -6.07 4.89
N GLU A 114 -12.94 -6.67 5.81
CA GLU A 114 -12.40 -7.19 7.08
C GLU A 114 -11.33 -8.29 6.87
N LYS A 115 -11.41 -9.02 5.76
CA LYS A 115 -10.49 -10.11 5.42
C LYS A 115 -9.29 -9.63 4.62
N LEU A 116 -9.26 -8.37 4.19
CA LEU A 116 -8.25 -7.81 3.30
C LEU A 116 -6.83 -7.86 3.90
N PHE A 117 -6.72 -7.58 5.20
CA PHE A 117 -5.44 -7.51 5.91
C PHE A 117 -5.07 -8.81 6.64
N MET A 118 -5.90 -9.85 6.53
CA MET A 118 -5.59 -11.15 7.09
C MET A 118 -4.51 -11.85 6.23
N PRO A 119 -3.43 -12.38 6.83
CA PRO A 119 -2.41 -13.11 6.08
C PRO A 119 -3.00 -14.26 5.28
N PHE A 120 -2.48 -14.47 4.06
CA PHE A 120 -2.87 -15.53 3.14
C PHE A 120 -4.32 -15.47 2.65
N ARG A 121 -5.05 -14.37 2.93
CA ARG A 121 -6.35 -14.09 2.31
C ARG A 121 -6.14 -13.38 0.97
N ARG A 122 -7.00 -13.72 0.02
CA ARG A 122 -6.97 -13.19 -1.35
C ARG A 122 -8.38 -12.79 -1.75
N MET A 123 -8.51 -11.61 -2.34
CA MET A 123 -9.79 -11.13 -2.90
C MET A 123 -10.00 -11.61 -4.33
N HIS A 124 -8.92 -11.91 -5.05
CA HIS A 124 -8.95 -12.45 -6.39
C HIS A 124 -8.29 -13.84 -6.45
N SER A 125 -8.73 -14.64 -7.41
CA SER A 125 -8.19 -15.99 -7.62
C SER A 125 -6.75 -15.95 -8.17
N GLU A 126 -6.03 -17.07 -8.03
CA GLU A 126 -4.66 -17.18 -8.54
C GLU A 126 -4.52 -17.18 -10.04
N ALA A 127 -5.50 -17.76 -10.71
CA ALA A 127 -5.62 -17.69 -12.16
C ALA A 127 -5.80 -16.24 -12.63
N GLU A 128 -6.36 -15.38 -11.77
CA GLU A 128 -6.66 -14.01 -12.10
C GLU A 128 -5.52 -13.04 -11.79
N PHE A 129 -4.99 -13.10 -10.57
CA PHE A 129 -3.90 -12.26 -10.12
C PHE A 129 -2.95 -13.07 -9.21
N PRO A 130 -1.69 -13.30 -9.64
CA PRO A 130 -0.73 -14.09 -8.86
C PRO A 130 -0.31 -13.37 -7.57
N GLY A 131 -0.09 -14.13 -6.51
CA GLY A 131 0.36 -13.62 -5.20
C GLY A 131 0.08 -14.56 -4.04
N ASN A 132 0.84 -14.41 -2.96
CA ASN A 132 0.75 -15.23 -1.74
C ASN A 132 -0.24 -14.66 -0.68
N GLY A 133 -0.77 -13.45 -0.87
CA GLY A 133 -1.72 -12.83 0.06
C GLY A 133 -1.10 -12.29 1.35
N ILE A 134 0.21 -12.01 1.36
CA ILE A 134 0.88 -11.45 2.55
C ILE A 134 0.99 -9.92 2.53
N GLY A 135 1.09 -9.31 1.34
CA GLY A 135 1.51 -7.90 1.20
C GLY A 135 0.70 -6.93 2.06
N LEU A 136 -0.63 -6.96 2.00
CA LEU A 136 -1.46 -6.06 2.81
C LEU A 136 -1.41 -6.36 4.32
N ALA A 137 -1.18 -7.62 4.72
CA ALA A 137 -0.94 -7.95 6.13
C ALA A 137 0.40 -7.37 6.62
N THR A 138 1.43 -7.39 5.78
CA THR A 138 2.73 -6.74 6.05
C THR A 138 2.54 -5.24 6.21
N VAL A 139 1.87 -4.59 5.26
CA VAL A 139 1.55 -3.15 5.32
C VAL A 139 0.81 -2.82 6.62
N GLN A 140 -0.23 -3.58 6.97
CA GLN A 140 -1.00 -3.35 8.19
C GLN A 140 -0.12 -3.42 9.44
N ARG A 141 0.79 -4.40 9.53
CA ARG A 141 1.69 -4.51 10.69
C ARG A 141 2.65 -3.33 10.78
N ILE A 142 3.18 -2.89 9.65
CA ILE A 142 4.08 -1.73 9.60
C ILE A 142 3.36 -0.47 10.05
N ILE A 143 2.17 -0.20 9.49
CA ILE A 143 1.38 0.99 9.84
C ILE A 143 1.00 0.99 11.33
N ARG A 144 0.56 -0.15 11.86
CA ARG A 144 0.26 -0.29 13.30
C ARG A 144 1.51 -0.06 14.17
N ARG A 145 2.69 -0.50 13.73
CA ARG A 145 3.95 -0.29 14.45
C ARG A 145 4.32 1.20 14.50
N HIS A 146 3.94 1.98 13.51
CA HIS A 146 4.06 3.45 13.50
C HIS A 146 2.91 4.16 14.25
N GLY A 147 2.03 3.44 14.93
CA GLY A 147 0.89 4.03 15.66
C GLY A 147 -0.28 4.47 14.78
N GLY A 148 -0.22 4.22 13.47
CA GLY A 148 -1.24 4.62 12.51
C GLY A 148 -2.34 3.58 12.32
N ARG A 149 -3.30 3.92 11.45
CA ARG A 149 -4.37 3.02 11.00
C ARG A 149 -4.35 2.86 9.48
N ILE A 150 -4.93 1.77 9.00
CA ILE A 150 -5.06 1.46 7.57
C ILE A 150 -6.46 0.95 7.27
N TRP A 151 -7.03 1.38 6.16
CA TRP A 151 -8.33 0.94 5.65
C TRP A 151 -8.35 0.97 4.14
N ALA A 152 -9.44 0.49 3.55
CA ALA A 152 -9.62 0.43 2.12
C ALA A 152 -11.01 0.93 1.73
N GLU A 153 -11.10 1.50 0.54
CA GLU A 153 -12.34 1.70 -0.20
C GLU A 153 -12.18 1.04 -1.56
N SER A 154 -13.19 0.30 -2.01
CA SER A 154 -13.11 -0.41 -3.28
C SER A 154 -14.50 -0.69 -3.83
N ALA A 155 -14.58 -0.83 -5.15
CA ALA A 155 -15.74 -1.39 -5.81
C ALA A 155 -15.30 -2.17 -7.05
N VAL A 156 -16.02 -3.25 -7.35
CA VAL A 156 -15.74 -4.11 -8.51
C VAL A 156 -15.74 -3.28 -9.79
N GLU A 157 -14.66 -3.40 -10.57
CA GLU A 157 -14.34 -2.66 -11.80
C GLU A 157 -14.30 -1.13 -11.63
N LYS A 158 -14.05 -0.64 -10.41
CA LYS A 158 -13.81 0.78 -10.11
C LYS A 158 -12.52 1.03 -9.35
N GLY A 159 -11.70 -0.02 -9.18
CA GLY A 159 -10.42 0.04 -8.48
C GLY A 159 -10.51 -0.01 -6.96
N THR A 160 -9.37 0.32 -6.34
CA THR A 160 -9.17 0.27 -4.90
C THR A 160 -8.38 1.49 -4.45
N ALA A 161 -8.81 2.12 -3.37
CA ALA A 161 -8.02 3.08 -2.62
C ALA A 161 -7.65 2.48 -1.26
N ILE A 162 -6.35 2.38 -0.98
CA ILE A 162 -5.84 2.02 0.34
C ILE A 162 -5.39 3.30 1.03
N TYR A 163 -5.98 3.58 2.19
CA TYR A 163 -5.70 4.75 3.00
C TYR A 163 -4.96 4.34 4.26
N PHE A 164 -4.02 5.16 4.70
CA PHE A 164 -3.31 4.95 5.94
C PHE A 164 -2.86 6.24 6.60
N THR A 165 -2.58 6.17 7.89
CA THR A 165 -1.95 7.25 8.66
C THR A 165 -0.62 6.77 9.24
N VAL A 166 0.24 7.70 9.63
CA VAL A 166 1.53 7.44 10.27
C VAL A 166 1.57 8.31 11.53
N GLY A 167 1.91 7.72 12.68
CA GLY A 167 1.76 8.37 13.98
C GLY A 167 0.34 8.27 14.54
N LEU A 168 0.18 8.72 15.78
CA LEU A 168 -1.14 8.87 16.40
C LEU A 168 -1.84 10.10 15.82
N ALA A 169 -3.14 9.97 15.54
CA ALA A 169 -3.99 11.12 15.24
C ALA A 169 -3.77 12.18 16.33
N MET A 170 -3.37 13.39 15.95
CA MET A 170 -3.38 14.53 16.86
C MET A 170 -4.85 14.85 17.13
N CYS A 171 -5.46 14.19 18.12
CA CYS A 171 -6.67 14.69 18.72
C CYS A 171 -6.33 16.05 19.35
N GLU A 172 -6.62 17.15 18.65
CA GLU A 172 -6.72 18.45 19.31
C GLU A 172 -7.82 18.33 20.37
N GLY A 173 -7.40 18.18 21.62
CA GLY A 173 -8.30 18.22 22.76
C GLY A 173 -9.06 19.54 22.76
N LYS A 174 -10.38 19.44 22.75
CA LYS A 174 -11.28 20.44 23.33
C LYS A 174 -11.90 19.87 24.59
#